data_AF-A0A5R2N0C3-F1
#
_entry.id   AF-A0A5R2N0C3-F1
#
_cell.length_a   1.000
_cell.length_b   1.000
_cell.length_c   1.000
_cell.angle_alpha   90.00
_cell.angle_beta   90.00
_cell.angle_gamma   90.00
#
_symmetry.space_group_name_H-M   'P 1'
#
loop_
_entity.id
_entity.type
_entity.pdbx_description
1 polymer ?
#
loop_
_entity_poly.entity_id
_entity_poly.type
_entity_poly.pdbx_seq_one_letter_code
_entity_poly.pdbx_strand_id
1 'polypeptide(L)'
;MRLKDERARGAIFARLDRLAYGHPGDVEPVGEGISELRIHHGPGYRVYFQKRGNTIIVLLCGGDKGTQKKDIKTAKRLAQEWSE
;
A
#
# COMPACT_ATOMS: atom_id res chain seq x y z
N MET A 1 0.97 3.21 -12.64
CA MET A 1 -0.35 3.76 -12.24
C MET A 1 -0.36 5.27 -12.51
N ARG A 2 -0.98 5.73 -13.60
CA ARG A 2 -1.20 7.17 -13.80
C ARG A 2 -2.52 7.51 -13.13
N LEU A 3 -2.46 7.98 -11.88
CA LEU A 3 -3.62 8.51 -11.16
C LEU A 3 -4.11 9.75 -11.91
N LYS A 4 -5.08 9.58 -12.82
CA LYS A 4 -5.71 10.69 -13.54
C LYS A 4 -6.64 11.51 -12.63
N ASP A 5 -7.03 10.94 -11.48
CA ASP A 5 -7.93 11.54 -10.52
C ASP A 5 -7.13 12.22 -9.39
N GLU A 6 -7.22 13.55 -9.32
CA GLU A 6 -6.58 14.36 -8.28
C GLU A 6 -7.16 14.10 -6.88
N ARG A 7 -8.45 13.77 -6.78
CA ARG A 7 -9.09 13.43 -5.51
C ARG A 7 -8.57 12.09 -4.99
N ALA A 8 -8.38 11.13 -5.89
CA ALA A 8 -7.75 9.85 -5.54
C ALA A 8 -6.33 10.04 -5.02
N ARG A 9 -5.53 10.91 -5.66
CA ARG A 9 -4.18 11.27 -5.15
C ARG A 9 -4.27 11.84 -3.74
N GLY A 10 -5.12 12.84 -3.53
CA GLY A 10 -5.29 13.47 -2.21
C GLY A 10 -5.69 12.46 -1.13
N ALA A 11 -6.63 11.56 -1.43
CA ALA A 11 -7.05 10.50 -0.52
C ALA A 11 -5.90 9.53 -0.18
N ILE A 12 -5.09 9.14 -1.17
CA ILE A 12 -3.93 8.28 -0.94
C ILE A 12 -2.89 8.98 -0.07
N PHE A 13 -2.55 10.23 -0.39
CA PHE A 13 -1.60 11.02 0.40
C PHE A 13 -2.05 11.18 1.86
N ALA A 14 -3.32 11.54 2.09
CA ALA A 14 -3.84 11.68 3.45
C ALA A 14 -3.79 10.36 4.24
N ARG A 15 -3.97 9.21 3.59
CA ARG A 15 -3.90 7.90 4.25
C ARG A 15 -2.46 7.48 4.54
N LEU A 16 -1.52 7.81 3.65
CA LEU A 16 -0.09 7.59 3.88
C LEU A 16 0.45 8.47 5.01
N ASP A 17 0.04 9.73 5.08
CA ASP A 17 0.43 10.66 6.15
C ASP A 17 -0.03 10.14 7.52
N ARG A 18 -1.30 9.74 7.63
CA ARG A 18 -1.81 9.09 8.84
C ARG A 18 -1.04 7.82 9.20
N LEU A 19 -0.70 6.99 8.21
CA LEU A 19 0.08 5.77 8.43
C LEU A 19 1.47 6.12 9.00
N ALA A 20 2.12 7.18 8.51
CA ALA A 20 3.41 7.65 9.01
C ALA A 20 3.35 8.11 10.47
N TYR A 21 2.23 8.70 10.91
CA TYR A 21 1.98 9.06 12.31
C TYR A 21 1.48 7.89 13.18
N GLY A 22 1.47 6.66 12.66
CA GLY A 22 1.04 5.48 13.42
C GLY A 22 -0.48 5.28 13.49
N HIS A 23 -1.22 5.92 12.59
CA HIS A 23 -2.67 5.76 12.44
C HIS A 23 -3.01 4.97 11.16
N PRO A 24 -2.86 3.64 11.16
CA PRO A 24 -3.02 2.82 9.96
C PRO A 24 -4.45 2.84 9.40
N GLY A 25 -5.46 2.93 10.27
CA GLY A 25 -6.86 2.79 9.87
C GLY A 25 -7.12 1.40 9.28
N ASP A 26 -7.74 1.34 8.10
CA ASP A 26 -8.05 0.10 7.40
C ASP A 26 -6.81 -0.55 6.73
N VAL A 27 -6.16 -1.47 7.45
CA VAL A 27 -4.98 -2.23 7.03
C VAL A 27 -5.17 -3.71 7.30
N GLU A 28 -4.75 -4.57 6.37
CA GLU A 28 -4.76 -6.03 6.54
C GLU A 28 -3.38 -6.64 6.27
N PRO A 29 -2.95 -7.66 7.04
CA PRO A 29 -1.77 -8.43 6.67
C PRO A 29 -2.05 -9.30 5.44
N VAL A 30 -1.11 -9.33 4.49
CA VAL A 30 -1.18 -10.20 3.29
C VAL A 30 -0.08 -11.28 3.28
N GLY A 31 0.59 -11.45 4.42
CA GLY A 31 1.66 -12.43 4.66
C GLY A 31 3.05 -11.90 4.32
N GLU A 32 4.08 -12.63 4.77
CA GLU A 32 5.50 -12.32 4.52
C GLU A 32 5.93 -10.92 5.01
N GLY A 33 5.33 -10.49 6.14
CA GLY A 33 5.59 -9.17 6.72
C GLY A 33 5.01 -7.99 5.93
N ILE A 34 4.18 -8.26 4.91
CA ILE A 34 3.53 -7.23 4.09
C ILE A 34 2.12 -6.96 4.59
N SER A 35 1.78 -5.68 4.59
CA SER A 35 0.44 -5.19 4.90
C SER A 35 -0.13 -4.42 3.72
N GLU A 36 -1.44 -4.53 3.54
CA GLU A 36 -2.23 -3.82 2.54
C GLU A 36 -3.03 -2.71 3.24
N LEU A 37 -2.80 -1.47 2.84
CA LEU A 37 -3.62 -0.32 3.18
C LEU A 37 -4.77 -0.21 2.19
N ARG A 38 -6.01 -0.35 2.69
CA ARG A 38 -7.22 -0.33 1.87
C ARG A 38 -7.81 1.09 1.85
N ILE A 39 -8.02 1.61 0.64
CA ILE A 39 -8.56 2.96 0.42
C ILE A 39 -9.80 2.84 -0.46
N HIS A 40 -10.97 2.99 0.15
CA HIS A 40 -12.27 2.89 -0.53
C HIS A 40 -12.61 4.21 -1.23
N HIS A 41 -11.87 4.53 -2.30
CA HIS A 41 -12.13 5.67 -3.17
C HIS A 41 -12.11 5.20 -4.63
N GLY A 42 -13.11 5.58 -5.42
CA GLY A 42 -13.27 5.15 -6.80
C GLY A 42 -13.18 3.62 -6.94
N PRO A 43 -12.20 3.07 -7.70
CA PRO A 43 -12.07 1.62 -7.93
C PRO A 43 -11.60 0.83 -6.68
N GLY A 44 -11.29 1.51 -5.58
CA GLY A 44 -10.80 0.91 -4.35
C GLY A 44 -9.29 0.64 -4.44
N TYR A 45 -8.49 1.65 -4.12
CA TYR A 45 -7.03 1.57 -4.18
C TYR A 45 -6.45 0.71 -3.06
N ARG A 46 -5.30 0.08 -3.36
CA ARG A 46 -4.50 -0.74 -2.45
C ARG A 46 -3.05 -0.28 -2.50
N VAL A 47 -2.51 0.01 -1.32
CA VAL A 47 -1.10 0.34 -1.14
C VAL A 47 -0.46 -0.74 -0.28
N TYR A 48 0.64 -1.31 -0.74
CA TYR A 48 1.35 -2.34 -0.01
C TYR A 48 2.56 -1.75 0.67
N PHE A 49 2.81 -2.15 1.91
CA PHE A 49 3.94 -1.67 2.67
C PHE A 49 4.46 -2.73 3.62
N GLN A 50 5.71 -2.56 4.04
CA GLN A 50 6.35 -3.30 5.11
C GLN A 50 6.74 -2.34 6.23
N LYS A 51 6.58 -2.76 7.48
CA LYS A 51 7.07 -2.00 8.64
C LYS A 51 8.32 -2.68 9.19
N ARG A 52 9.44 -1.95 9.25
CA ARG A 52 10.71 -2.39 9.86
C ARG A 52 11.04 -1.46 11.03
N GLY A 53 10.76 -1.89 12.25
CA GLY A 53 10.85 -1.02 13.43
C GLY A 53 9.91 0.18 13.30
N ASN A 54 10.46 1.39 13.30
CA ASN A 54 9.71 2.64 13.12
C ASN A 54 9.63 3.10 11.66
N THR A 55 10.25 2.38 10.72
CA THR A 55 10.29 2.74 9.30
C THR A 55 9.17 2.04 8.54
N ILE A 56 8.41 2.81 7.74
CA ILE A 56 7.43 2.29 6.79
C ILE A 56 8.04 2.31 5.39
N ILE A 57 8.14 1.15 4.78
CA ILE A 57 8.62 0.98 3.40
C ILE A 57 7.39 0.81 2.51
N VAL A 58 7.08 1.83 1.72
CA VAL A 58 5.98 1.77 0.74
C VAL A 58 6.48 1.08 -0.52
N LEU A 59 5.83 -0.02 -0.89
CA LEU A 59 6.15 -0.76 -2.11
C LEU A 59 5.40 -0.12 -3.27
N LEU A 60 6.14 0.36 -4.28
CA LEU A 60 5.61 1.07 -5.44
C LEU A 60 4.81 0.18 -6.42
N CYS A 61 4.29 -0.95 -5.95
CA CYS A 61 3.39 -1.86 -6.65
C CYS A 61 1.96 -1.74 -6.08
N GLY A 62 1.40 -0.55 -6.11
CA GLY A 62 0.00 -0.30 -5.76
C GLY A 62 -0.94 -0.43 -6.96
N GLY A 63 -2.20 -0.73 -6.68
CA GLY A 63 -3.22 -0.91 -7.69
C GLY A 63 -4.61 -0.65 -7.15
N ASP A 64 -5.61 -1.23 -7.80
CA ASP A 64 -6.99 -1.22 -7.33
C ASP A 64 -7.44 -2.65 -6.98
N LYS A 65 -8.69 -2.78 -6.54
CA LYS A 65 -9.26 -4.09 -6.14
C LYS A 65 -9.18 -5.13 -7.25
N GLY A 66 -9.22 -4.73 -8.53
CA GLY A 66 -9.18 -5.65 -9.67
C GLY A 66 -7.80 -6.30 -9.88
N THR A 67 -6.73 -5.62 -9.49
CA THR A 67 -5.34 -6.12 -9.66
C THR A 67 -4.73 -6.70 -8.39
N GLN A 68 -5.46 -6.66 -7.26
CA GLN A 68 -5.01 -7.04 -5.92
C GLN A 68 -4.14 -8.31 -5.85
N LYS A 69 -4.58 -9.43 -6.45
CA LYS A 69 -3.82 -10.69 -6.40
C LYS A 69 -2.43 -10.57 -7.04
N LYS A 70 -2.34 -9.88 -8.17
CA LYS A 70 -1.08 -9.64 -8.90
C LYS A 70 -0.18 -8.68 -8.11
N ASP A 71 -0.79 -7.67 -7.50
CA ASP A 71 -0.06 -6.65 -6.74
C ASP A 71 0.52 -7.24 -5.45
N ILE A 72 -0.22 -8.09 -4.72
CA ILE A 72 0.29 -8.83 -3.55
C ILE A 72 1.52 -9.67 -3.93
N LYS A 73 1.45 -10.41 -5.04
CA LYS A 73 2.60 -11.22 -5.51
C LYS A 73 3.81 -10.34 -5.82
N THR A 74 3.58 -9.18 -6.44
CA THR A 74 4.64 -8.23 -6.77
C THR A 74 5.23 -7.60 -5.51
N ALA A 75 4.40 -7.25 -4.54
CA ALA A 75 4.81 -6.67 -3.26
C ALA A 75 5.73 -7.61 -2.48
N LYS A 76 5.35 -8.89 -2.38
CA LYS A 76 6.16 -9.92 -1.72
C LYS A 76 7.52 -10.09 -2.37
N ARG A 77 7.56 -10.18 -3.71
CA ARG A 77 8.81 -10.25 -4.47
C ARG A 77 9.70 -9.03 -4.21
N LEU A 78 9.16 -7.82 -4.31
CA LEU A 78 9.93 -6.59 -4.10
C LEU A 78 10.47 -6.49 -2.66
N ALA A 79 9.69 -6.91 -1.67
CA ALA A 79 10.14 -6.90 -0.29
C ALA A 79 11.27 -7.90 0.00
N GLN A 80 11.27 -9.05 -0.68
CA GLN A 80 12.38 -10.01 -0.62
C GLN A 80 13.63 -9.41 -1.25
N GLU A 81 13.52 -8.80 -2.44
CA GLU A 81 14.65 -8.14 -3.13
C GLU A 81 15.25 -6.97 -2.33
N TRP A 82 14.43 -6.24 -1.56
CA TRP A 82 14.88 -5.13 -0.70
C TRP A 82 15.37 -5.57 0.69
N SER A 83 15.46 -6.87 0.95
CA SER A 83 15.97 -7.39 2.22
C SER A 83 17.47 -7.75 2.17
N GLU A 84 18.16 -7.35 1.10
CA GLU A 84 19.62 -7.43 0.95
C GLU A 84 20.33 -6.10 1.28
#